data_AF-A0A0H5Q3H7-F1
#
_entry.id   AF-A0A0H5Q3H7-F1
#
_cell.length_a   1.000
_cell.length_b   1.000
_cell.length_c   1.000
_cell.angle_alpha   90.00
_cell.angle_beta   90.00
_cell.angle_gamma   90.00
#
_symmetry.space_group_name_H-M   'P 1'
#
loop_
_entity.id
_entity.type
_entity.pdbx_description
1 polymer ?
#
loop_
_entity_poly.entity_id
_entity_poly.type
_entity_poly.pdbx_seq_one_letter_code
_entity_poly.pdbx_strand_id
1 'polypeptide(L)'
;MNKHHTRSADARIYGPPAHRLRKVTVTLEVPDVANELRTSVSITGYSDTMRTSLWTVHESWSWTEQAEGLQPADAIHHALLVALQDKPQSQHQFECCMVGEGWRQDSLFD
;
A
#
# COMPACT_ATOMS: atom_id res chain seq x y z
N MET A 1 3.30 -36.62 43.40
CA MET A 1 3.26 -36.74 41.92
C MET A 1 3.18 -35.35 41.32
N ASN A 2 4.33 -34.77 40.97
CA ASN A 2 4.42 -33.43 40.39
C ASN A 2 4.25 -33.52 38.87
N LYS A 3 3.19 -32.90 38.33
CA LYS A 3 3.04 -32.73 36.89
C LYS A 3 3.79 -31.47 36.46
N HIS A 4 4.93 -31.66 35.79
CA HIS A 4 5.67 -30.61 35.12
C HIS A 4 4.78 -29.96 34.05
N HIS A 5 4.57 -28.65 34.19
CA HIS A 5 4.06 -27.77 33.14
C HIS A 5 5.25 -27.41 32.24
N THR A 6 5.53 -28.21 31.22
CA THR A 6 6.41 -27.81 30.13
C THR A 6 5.62 -26.89 29.20
N ARG A 7 5.77 -25.57 29.41
CA ARG A 7 5.51 -24.58 28.37
C ARG A 7 6.45 -24.89 27.21
N SER A 8 5.92 -25.48 26.14
CA SER A 8 6.63 -25.56 24.86
C SER A 8 6.63 -24.17 24.23
N ALA A 9 7.65 -23.39 24.57
CA ALA A 9 8.06 -22.21 23.82
C ALA A 9 9.13 -22.68 22.84
N ASP A 10 8.75 -23.02 21.60
CA ASP A 10 9.62 -22.98 20.42
C ASP A 10 8.90 -23.53 19.17
N ALA A 11 7.95 -22.75 18.64
CA ALA A 11 7.34 -23.06 17.35
C ALA A 11 6.97 -21.82 16.54
N ARG A 12 7.87 -20.82 16.46
CA ARG A 12 7.67 -19.66 15.56
C ARG A 12 8.99 -19.01 15.14
N ILE A 13 9.76 -19.60 14.23
CA ILE A 13 10.87 -18.85 13.58
C ILE A 13 10.96 -19.04 12.06
N TYR A 14 10.39 -20.09 11.45
CA TYR A 14 10.46 -20.27 9.99
C TYR A 14 9.10 -20.58 9.37
N GLY A 15 8.22 -19.58 9.36
CA GLY A 15 7.12 -19.51 8.38
C GLY A 15 7.54 -18.60 7.23
N PRO A 16 6.98 -18.75 6.01
CA PRO A 16 7.25 -17.81 4.92
C PRO A 16 6.93 -16.38 5.39
N PRO A 17 7.75 -15.38 5.01
CA PRO A 17 7.55 -14.00 5.43
C PRO A 17 6.10 -13.58 5.13
N ALA A 18 5.39 -13.12 6.16
CA ALA A 18 4.04 -12.64 6.02
C ALA A 18 4.10 -11.25 5.37
N HIS A 19 4.14 -11.19 4.03
CA HIS A 19 4.13 -9.94 3.25
C HIS A 19 2.77 -9.23 3.31
N ARG A 20 2.26 -8.98 4.52
CA ARG A 20 0.94 -8.40 4.74
C ARG A 20 1.06 -6.89 4.91
N LEU A 21 0.22 -6.16 4.19
CA LEU A 21 0.11 -4.71 4.35
C LEU A 21 -0.27 -4.37 5.79
N ARG A 22 0.55 -3.55 6.44
CA ARG A 22 0.37 -3.16 7.85
C ARG A 22 0.21 -1.66 8.04
N LYS A 23 0.94 -0.86 7.26
CA LYS A 23 0.96 0.59 7.33
C LYS A 23 0.92 1.16 5.93
N VAL A 24 0.13 2.21 5.73
CA VAL A 24 0.20 3.07 4.56
C VAL A 24 0.65 4.45 5.02
N THR A 25 1.59 5.04 4.28
CA THR A 25 2.00 6.44 4.49
C THR A 25 1.60 7.22 3.26
N VAL A 26 0.95 8.36 3.47
CA VAL A 26 0.64 9.34 2.42
C VAL A 26 1.47 10.57 2.72
N THR A 27 2.29 10.98 1.76
CA THR A 27 3.03 12.24 1.79
C THR A 27 2.45 13.11 0.68
N LEU A 28 1.80 14.21 1.05
CA LEU A 28 1.25 15.19 0.12
C LEU A 28 2.12 16.44 0.18
N GLU A 29 2.68 16.82 -0.96
CA GLU A 29 3.33 18.12 -1.13
C GLU A 29 2.32 19.09 -1.73
N VAL A 30 2.03 20.14 -0.98
CA VAL A 30 1.13 21.21 -1.41
C VAL A 30 1.81 22.12 -2.43
N PRO A 31 1.05 22.77 -3.32
CA PRO A 31 1.62 23.66 -4.32
C PRO A 31 2.22 24.91 -3.65
N ASP A 32 3.44 25.23 -4.05
CA ASP A 32 4.22 26.38 -3.60
C ASP A 32 4.97 26.99 -4.80
N VAL A 33 5.37 28.25 -4.70
CA VAL A 33 6.14 28.93 -5.74
C VAL A 33 7.47 28.20 -5.97
N ALA A 34 8.07 27.63 -4.91
CA ALA A 34 9.31 26.87 -5.00
C ALA A 34 9.19 25.54 -5.79
N ASN A 35 7.98 24.97 -5.90
CA ASN A 35 7.72 23.72 -6.63
C ASN A 35 6.89 23.93 -7.90
N GLU A 36 6.93 25.13 -8.47
CA GLU A 36 6.21 25.49 -9.70
C GLU A 36 4.69 25.33 -9.59
N LEU A 37 4.13 25.51 -8.39
CA LEU A 37 2.70 25.34 -8.09
C LEU A 37 2.20 23.92 -8.41
N ARG A 38 3.07 22.91 -8.27
CA ARG A 38 2.71 21.51 -8.46
C ARG A 38 2.25 20.90 -7.15
N THR A 39 1.19 20.10 -7.22
CA THR A 39 0.81 19.20 -6.13
C THR A 39 1.39 17.83 -6.41
N SER A 40 2.08 17.23 -5.45
CA SER A 40 2.63 15.88 -5.60
C SER A 40 2.16 15.00 -4.44
N VAL A 41 1.97 13.72 -4.71
CA VAL A 41 1.67 12.74 -3.67
C VAL A 41 2.56 11.53 -3.83
N SER A 42 3.03 11.02 -2.69
CA SER A 42 3.64 9.70 -2.57
C SER A 42 2.82 8.85 -1.61
N ILE A 43 2.41 7.67 -2.05
CA ILE A 43 1.65 6.72 -1.23
C ILE A 43 2.44 5.42 -1.17
N THR A 44 2.83 5.01 0.03
CA THR A 44 3.66 3.81 0.24
C THR A 44 3.00 2.85 1.21
N GLY A 45 2.84 1.60 0.76
CA GLY A 45 2.42 0.48 1.59
C GLY A 45 3.61 -0.27 2.18
N TYR A 46 3.59 -0.55 3.48
CA TYR A 46 4.65 -1.25 4.20
C TYR A 46 4.16 -2.58 4.78
N SER A 47 5.05 -3.56 4.74
CA SER A 47 4.87 -4.85 5.42
C SER A 47 4.96 -4.72 6.95
N ASP A 48 4.53 -5.77 7.64
CA ASP A 48 4.70 -5.94 9.09
C ASP A 48 6.15 -5.82 9.56
N THR A 49 7.11 -6.35 8.79
CA THR A 49 8.54 -6.27 9.10
C THR A 49 9.14 -4.88 8.86
N MET A 50 8.43 -4.00 8.13
CA MET A 50 8.87 -2.66 7.71
C MET A 50 10.26 -2.60 7.03
N ARG A 51 10.82 -3.74 6.61
CA ARG A 51 12.15 -3.82 5.97
C ARG A 51 12.13 -3.28 4.54
N THR A 52 10.98 -3.37 3.88
CA THR A 52 10.76 -2.88 2.52
C THR A 52 9.32 -2.42 2.36
N SER A 53 9.11 -1.47 1.45
CA SER A 53 7.79 -1.17 0.91
C SER A 53 7.29 -2.36 0.08
N LEU A 54 5.97 -2.61 0.15
CA LEU A 54 5.27 -3.57 -0.69
C LEU A 54 4.95 -2.96 -2.06
N TRP A 55 4.59 -1.68 -2.05
CA TRP A 55 4.25 -0.88 -3.22
C TRP A 55 4.43 0.60 -2.90
N THR A 56 4.70 1.38 -3.93
CA THR A 56 4.82 2.84 -3.86
C THR A 56 4.25 3.45 -5.11
N VAL A 57 3.39 4.46 -4.94
CA VAL A 57 2.86 5.25 -6.04
C VAL A 57 3.25 6.70 -5.86
N HIS A 58 3.64 7.33 -6.97
CA HIS A 58 3.96 8.74 -7.06
C HIS A 58 3.12 9.36 -8.17
N GLU A 59 2.36 10.38 -7.81
CA GLU A 59 1.58 11.16 -8.77
C GLU A 59 1.82 12.64 -8.55
N SER A 60 1.73 13.43 -9.61
CA SER A 60 1.92 14.88 -9.56
C SER A 60 1.01 15.56 -10.56
N TRP A 61 0.46 16.70 -10.16
CA TRP A 61 -0.46 17.48 -10.95
C TRP A 61 -0.03 18.93 -10.96
N SER A 62 0.00 19.50 -12.16
CA SER A 62 0.01 20.94 -12.38
C SER A 62 -1.33 21.55 -11.97
N TRP A 63 -1.33 22.87 -11.78
CA TRP A 63 -2.55 23.62 -11.51
C TRP A 63 -3.59 23.51 -12.65
N THR A 64 -3.13 23.44 -13.90
CA THR A 64 -4.01 23.29 -15.07
C THR A 64 -4.72 21.94 -15.10
N GLU A 65 -4.01 20.85 -14.81
CA GLU A 65 -4.63 19.51 -14.72
C GLU A 65 -5.69 19.44 -13.62
N GLN A 66 -5.44 20.11 -12.49
CA GLN A 66 -6.44 20.21 -11.41
C GLN A 66 -7.67 21.01 -11.84
N ALA A 67 -7.48 22.09 -12.60
CA ALA A 67 -8.59 22.89 -13.15
C ALA A 67 -9.43 22.09 -14.17
N GLU A 68 -8.85 21.09 -14.82
CA GLU A 68 -9.54 20.16 -15.74
C GLU A 68 -10.24 18.99 -15.02
N GLY A 69 -10.16 18.94 -13.68
CA GLY A 69 -10.89 17.99 -12.86
C GLY A 69 -10.04 16.82 -12.32
N LEU A 70 -8.73 16.78 -12.59
CA LEU A 70 -7.84 15.78 -11.99
C LEU A 70 -7.48 16.21 -10.56
N GLN A 71 -8.26 15.74 -9.58
CA GLN A 71 -8.06 16.13 -8.19
C GLN A 71 -7.15 15.14 -7.44
N PRO A 72 -6.07 15.62 -6.80
CA PRO A 72 -5.18 14.78 -5.98
C PRO A 72 -5.93 14.04 -4.86
N ALA A 73 -7.00 14.64 -4.34
CA ALA A 73 -7.85 14.03 -3.33
C ALA A 73 -8.51 12.73 -3.80
N ASP A 74 -8.93 12.67 -5.07
CA ASP A 74 -9.56 11.48 -5.64
C ASP A 74 -8.56 10.34 -5.78
N ALA A 75 -7.33 10.64 -6.25
CA ALA A 75 -6.25 9.68 -6.34
C ALA A 75 -5.88 9.10 -4.96
N ILE A 76 -5.73 9.97 -3.95
CA ILE A 76 -5.47 9.55 -2.56
C ILE A 76 -6.61 8.68 -2.03
N HIS A 77 -7.86 9.13 -2.21
CA HIS A 77 -9.02 8.40 -1.73
C HIS A 77 -9.10 7.00 -2.37
N HIS A 78 -8.89 6.90 -3.67
CA HIS A 78 -8.92 5.62 -4.38
C HIS A 78 -7.81 4.68 -3.91
N ALA A 79 -6.57 5.17 -3.78
CA ALA A 79 -5.45 4.37 -3.27
C ALA A 79 -5.67 3.89 -1.82
N LEU A 80 -6.29 4.72 -0.97
CA LEU A 80 -6.63 4.34 0.40
C LEU A 80 -7.77 3.30 0.44
N LEU A 81 -8.75 3.38 -0.47
CA LEU A 81 -9.78 2.36 -0.61
C LEU A 81 -9.17 1.00 -0.99
N VAL A 82 -8.31 0.96 -2.02
CA VAL A 82 -7.58 -0.25 -2.45
C VAL A 82 -6.77 -0.82 -1.28
N ALA A 83 -6.05 0.03 -0.54
CA ALA A 83 -5.26 -0.41 0.59
C ALA A 83 -6.11 -1.02 1.73
N LEU A 84 -7.30 -0.49 2.00
CA LEU A 84 -8.18 -0.94 3.07
C LEU A 84 -8.98 -2.19 2.70
N GLN A 85 -9.48 -2.26 1.46
CA GLN A 85 -10.36 -3.31 0.98
C GLN A 85 -9.57 -4.52 0.49
N ASP A 86 -8.67 -4.31 -0.47
CA ASP A 86 -7.96 -5.39 -1.17
C ASP A 86 -6.62 -5.76 -0.50
N LYS A 87 -6.00 -4.81 0.21
CA LYS A 87 -4.74 -4.98 0.95
C LYS A 87 -3.62 -5.59 0.09
N PRO A 88 -3.27 -4.96 -1.04
CA PRO A 88 -2.27 -5.51 -1.96
C PRO A 88 -0.92 -5.71 -1.28
N GLN A 89 -0.30 -6.83 -1.61
CA GLN A 89 0.97 -7.31 -1.03
C GLN A 89 2.16 -7.07 -1.97
N SER A 90 1.92 -6.47 -3.12
CA SER A 90 2.95 -6.14 -4.10
C SER A 90 2.51 -4.96 -4.96
N GLN A 91 3.47 -4.34 -5.65
CA GLN A 91 3.23 -3.29 -6.64
C GLN A 91 2.23 -3.75 -7.72
N HIS A 92 2.43 -4.96 -8.26
CA HIS A 92 1.56 -5.49 -9.30
C HIS A 92 0.11 -5.68 -8.84
N GLN A 93 -0.10 -6.21 -7.63
CA GLN A 93 -1.47 -6.34 -7.08
C GLN A 93 -2.12 -4.98 -6.89
N PHE A 94 -1.38 -3.98 -6.42
CA PHE A 94 -1.89 -2.62 -6.26
C PHE A 94 -2.36 -2.05 -7.61
N GLU A 95 -1.55 -2.18 -8.65
CA GLU A 95 -1.88 -1.72 -10.01
C GLU A 95 -3.14 -2.41 -10.56
N CYS A 96 -3.25 -3.74 -10.39
CA CYS A 96 -4.45 -4.50 -10.78
C CYS A 96 -5.71 -4.02 -10.04
N CYS A 97 -5.62 -3.72 -8.74
CA CYS A 97 -6.74 -3.16 -7.98
C CYS A 97 -7.17 -1.78 -8.50
N MET A 98 -6.21 -0.91 -8.83
CA MET A 98 -6.49 0.45 -9.33
C MET A 98 -7.19 0.46 -10.69
N VAL A 99 -7.00 -0.57 -11.53
CA VAL A 99 -7.69 -0.70 -12.82
C VAL A 99 -8.99 -1.53 -12.75
N GLY A 100 -9.36 -2.03 -11.56
CA GLY A 100 -10.56 -2.84 -11.36
C GLY A 100 -10.42 -4.32 -11.73
N GLU A 101 -9.19 -4.82 -11.87
CA GLU A 101 -8.89 -6.24 -12.16
C GLU A 101 -8.63 -7.07 -10.89
N GLY A 102 -8.74 -6.47 -9.70
CA GLY A 102 -8.31 -7.03 -8.41
C GLY A 102 -8.86 -8.41 -8.02
N TRP A 103 -9.91 -8.91 -8.68
CA TRP A 103 -10.54 -10.20 -8.39
C TRP A 103 -10.24 -11.30 -9.43
N ARG A 104 -9.48 -11.03 -10.50
CA ARG A 104 -9.22 -11.99 -11.60
C ARG A 104 -7.92 -12.79 -11.47
N GLN A 105 -7.24 -12.76 -10.32
CA GLN A 105 -5.95 -13.45 -10.14
C GLN A 105 -5.99 -14.75 -9.34
N ASP A 106 -7.17 -15.26 -8.96
CA ASP A 106 -7.30 -16.56 -8.28
C ASP A 106 -7.03 -17.79 -9.19
N SER A 107 -6.63 -17.60 -10.45
CA SER A 107 -6.48 -18.70 -11.44
C SER A 107 -5.13 -18.80 -12.15
N LEU A 108 -4.06 -18.17 -11.64
CA LEU A 108 -2.71 -18.33 -12.20
C LEU A 108 -1.85 -19.41 -11.51
N PHE A 109 -2.41 -20.14 -10.55
CA PHE A 109 -1.74 -21.25 -9.86
C PHE A 109 -2.63 -22.51 -9.70
N ASP A 110 -3.52 -22.78 -10.67
CA ASP A 110 -4.09 -24.13 -10.88
C ASP A 110 -3.27 -24.92 -11.92
#